data_AF-A0A0N4V631-F1
#
_entry.id   AF-A0A0N4V631-F1
#
_cell.length_a   1.000
_cell.length_b   1.000
_cell.length_c   1.000
_cell.angle_alpha   90.00
_cell.angle_beta   90.00
_cell.angle_gamma   90.00
#
_symmetry.space_group_name_H-M   'P 1'
#
loop_
_entity.id
_entity.type
_entity.pdbx_description
1 polymer ?
#
loop_
_entity_poly.entity_id
_entity_poly.type
_entity_poly.pdbx_seq_one_letter_code
_entity_poly.pdbx_strand_id
1 'polypeptide(L)'
;MNYRWRIPHNNTADADSSDVELLEHCFGKIKSSLGLYPKLRARLDRNVRAARMDKIVGLLKEKILKLCTTDETHTALNYLKKFSSSVEMVNAVVRNLTTLERSSLNIWDNLGDSNTESAFYLQKFKELSDEQYHMLKTAFADLMNTFMKSNTKQSIAKFLVTLKPDEISELKKLAKAGKMEKIQLLTKEKLEDEDLTEEERSEITDFTEKLFSVNDH
;
A
#
# COMPACT_ATOMS: atom_id res chain seq x y z
N MET A 1 13.76 17.57 -23.23
CA MET A 1 12.83 18.55 -22.62
C MET A 1 12.51 18.07 -21.22
N ASN A 2 13.10 18.71 -20.20
CA ASN A 2 12.95 18.37 -18.79
C ASN A 2 11.84 19.24 -18.18
N TYR A 3 10.67 18.66 -17.87
CA TYR A 3 9.64 19.36 -17.11
C TYR A 3 9.81 19.07 -15.62
N ARG A 4 10.57 19.95 -14.96
CA ARG A 4 10.73 20.00 -13.50
C ARG A 4 9.59 20.85 -12.95
N TRP A 5 8.53 20.20 -12.45
CA TRP A 5 7.38 20.90 -11.88
C TRP A 5 7.72 21.44 -10.49
N ARG A 6 7.67 22.76 -10.31
CA ARG A 6 7.65 23.45 -9.00
C ARG A 6 6.20 23.51 -8.54
N ILE A 7 5.91 22.91 -7.38
CA ILE A 7 4.59 22.97 -6.74
C ILE A 7 4.66 24.06 -5.66
N PRO A 8 3.64 24.94 -5.52
CA PRO A 8 3.59 25.92 -4.44
C PRO A 8 3.38 25.21 -3.10
N HIS A 9 4.16 25.58 -2.09
CA HIS A 9 3.92 25.20 -0.70
C HIS A 9 2.68 25.95 -0.20
N ASN A 10 1.58 25.22 0.02
CA ASN A 10 0.44 25.74 0.76
C ASN A 10 0.56 25.21 2.19
N ASN A 11 0.71 26.13 3.15
CA ASN A 11 0.84 25.84 4.57
C ASN A 11 -0.45 25.21 5.09
N THR A 12 -0.41 23.91 5.38
CA THR A 12 -1.38 23.25 6.26
C THR A 12 -0.77 23.13 7.65
N ALA A 13 -1.50 23.64 8.63
CA ALA A 13 -1.24 23.60 10.06
C ALA A 13 -0.66 22.26 10.53
N ASP A 14 0.23 22.35 11.53
CA ASP A 14 0.92 21.27 12.22
C ASP A 14 0.09 19.98 12.31
N ALA A 15 0.32 19.07 11.37
CA ALA A 15 0.12 17.66 11.69
C ALA A 15 1.13 17.38 12.80
N ASP A 16 0.65 16.93 13.96
CA ASP A 16 1.52 16.54 15.07
C ASP A 16 2.63 15.62 14.51
N SER A 17 3.89 15.95 14.79
CA SER A 17 5.05 15.25 14.20
C SER A 17 4.93 13.73 14.37
N SER A 18 4.27 13.30 15.45
CA SER A 18 3.93 11.91 15.75
C SER A 18 3.00 11.26 14.71
N ASP A 19 1.97 11.95 14.23
CA ASP A 19 1.03 11.40 13.24
C ASP A 19 1.68 11.18 11.88
N VAL A 20 2.60 12.07 11.49
CA VAL A 20 3.36 11.91 10.25
C VAL A 20 4.24 10.66 10.33
N GLU A 21 4.92 10.47 11.45
CA GLU A 21 5.79 9.31 11.69
C GLU A 21 5.00 7.99 11.73
N LEU A 22 3.85 7.95 12.43
CA LEU A 22 2.96 6.78 12.46
C LEU A 22 2.45 6.41 11.05
N LEU A 23 2.05 7.41 10.26
CA LEU A 23 1.63 7.19 8.88
C LEU A 23 2.78 6.63 8.02
N GLU A 24 3.97 7.21 8.15
CA GLU A 24 5.15 6.77 7.41
C GLU A 24 5.53 5.33 7.74
N HIS A 25 5.55 4.97 9.03
CA HIS A 25 5.86 3.61 9.45
C HIS A 25 4.85 2.59 8.92
N CYS A 26 3.55 2.90 8.98
CA CYS A 26 2.51 2.02 8.45
C CYS A 26 2.64 1.81 6.94
N PHE A 27 2.77 2.90 6.17
CA PHE A 27 2.95 2.81 4.72
C PHE A 27 4.27 2.14 4.35
N GLY A 28 5.32 2.35 5.14
CA GLY A 28 6.59 1.65 5.02
C GLY A 28 6.48 0.14 5.21
N LYS A 29 5.72 -0.33 6.19
CA LYS A 29 5.42 -1.75 6.42
C LYS A 29 4.69 -2.37 5.23
N ILE A 30 3.67 -1.66 4.71
CA ILE A 30 2.95 -2.09 3.50
C ILE A 30 3.91 -2.15 2.30
N LYS A 31 4.74 -1.12 2.09
CA LYS A 31 5.74 -1.09 1.01
C LYS A 31 6.72 -2.26 1.09
N SER A 32 7.16 -2.62 2.29
CA SER A 32 8.02 -3.77 2.53
C SER A 32 7.35 -5.09 2.13
N SER A 33 6.05 -5.23 2.40
CA SER A 33 5.27 -6.40 1.96
C SER A 33 5.19 -6.53 0.43
N LEU A 34 5.16 -5.43 -0.31
CA LEU A 34 5.17 -5.46 -1.79
C LEU A 34 6.45 -6.08 -2.35
N GLY A 35 7.57 -5.98 -1.63
CA GLY A 35 8.83 -6.62 -1.99
C GLY A 35 8.78 -8.14 -1.88
N LEU A 36 8.01 -8.67 -0.91
CA LEU A 36 7.89 -10.11 -0.66
C LEU A 36 6.79 -10.79 -1.47
N TYR A 37 5.79 -10.03 -1.94
CA TYR A 37 4.58 -10.54 -2.58
C TYR A 37 4.39 -9.94 -3.99
N PRO A 38 4.97 -10.56 -5.04
CA PRO A 38 4.92 -10.04 -6.41
C PRO A 38 3.50 -9.84 -6.95
N LYS A 39 2.56 -10.71 -6.59
CA LYS A 39 1.14 -10.58 -7.00
C LYS A 39 0.49 -9.33 -6.42
N LEU A 40 0.74 -9.06 -5.14
CA LEU A 40 0.25 -7.86 -4.46
C LEU A 40 0.83 -6.59 -5.10
N ARG A 41 2.14 -6.59 -5.38
CA ARG A 41 2.82 -5.51 -6.10
C ARG A 41 2.22 -5.28 -7.48
N ALA A 42 2.06 -6.33 -8.28
CA ALA A 42 1.48 -6.24 -9.62
C ALA A 42 0.04 -5.68 -9.57
N ARG A 43 -0.76 -6.09 -8.57
CA ARG A 43 -2.11 -5.56 -8.34
C ARG A 43 -2.09 -4.07 -7.98
N LEU A 44 -1.18 -3.62 -7.12
CA LEU A 44 -1.04 -2.20 -6.82
C LEU A 44 -0.60 -1.42 -8.08
N ASP A 45 0.46 -1.87 -8.75
CA ASP A 45 1.00 -1.21 -9.94
C ASP A 45 -0.05 -1.04 -11.05
N ARG A 46 -0.86 -2.08 -11.29
CA ARG A 46 -1.98 -2.03 -12.24
C ARG A 46 -3.00 -0.94 -11.86
N ASN A 47 -3.42 -0.89 -10.60
CA ASN A 47 -4.38 0.12 -10.12
C ASN A 47 -3.80 1.54 -10.14
N VAL A 48 -2.51 1.69 -9.84
CA VAL A 48 -1.77 2.96 -9.91
C VAL A 48 -1.75 3.48 -11.36
N ARG A 49 -1.40 2.63 -12.33
CA ARG A 49 -1.41 3.01 -13.76
C ARG A 49 -2.81 3.42 -14.24
N ALA A 50 -3.84 2.73 -13.77
CA ALA A 50 -5.22 3.04 -14.12
C ALA A 50 -5.82 4.20 -13.29
N ALA A 51 -5.04 4.84 -12.40
CA ALA A 51 -5.51 5.86 -11.45
C ALA A 51 -6.77 5.44 -10.67
N ARG A 52 -6.91 4.14 -10.39
CA ARG A 52 -8.06 3.54 -9.70
C ARG A 52 -7.98 3.76 -8.20
N MET A 53 -8.23 5.01 -7.77
CA MET A 53 -8.18 5.40 -6.36
C MET A 53 -9.06 4.52 -5.47
N ASP A 54 -10.22 4.09 -5.96
CA ASP A 54 -11.10 3.14 -5.24
C ASP A 54 -10.37 1.84 -4.88
N LYS A 55 -9.63 1.27 -5.84
CA LYS A 55 -8.88 0.03 -5.65
C LYS A 55 -7.60 0.23 -4.85
N ILE A 56 -6.89 1.35 -5.05
CA ILE A 56 -5.68 1.68 -4.30
C ILE A 56 -6.03 1.86 -2.82
N VAL A 57 -7.01 2.72 -2.51
CA VAL A 57 -7.45 2.98 -1.13
C VAL A 57 -8.00 1.69 -0.50
N GLY A 58 -8.76 0.88 -1.24
CA GLY A 58 -9.24 -0.41 -0.76
C GLY A 58 -8.10 -1.37 -0.40
N LEU A 59 -7.08 -1.48 -1.26
CA LEU A 59 -5.89 -2.31 -0.99
C LEU A 59 -5.12 -1.80 0.22
N LEU A 60 -4.88 -0.49 0.32
CA LEU A 60 -4.19 0.10 1.46
C LEU A 60 -4.96 -0.16 2.76
N LYS A 61 -6.28 0.06 2.81
CA LYS A 61 -7.10 -0.24 4.00
C LYS A 61 -6.98 -1.69 4.43
N GLU A 62 -7.03 -2.63 3.49
CA GLU A 62 -6.88 -4.05 3.79
C GLU A 62 -5.51 -4.36 4.42
N LYS A 63 -4.43 -3.75 3.90
CA LYS A 63 -3.08 -4.00 4.41
C LYS A 63 -2.77 -3.24 5.69
N ILE A 64 -3.31 -2.03 5.89
CA ILE A 64 -3.21 -1.28 7.14
C ILE A 64 -3.70 -2.15 8.30
N LEU A 65 -4.91 -2.71 8.19
CA LEU A 65 -5.52 -3.54 9.22
C LEU A 65 -4.75 -4.83 9.54
N LYS A 66 -3.91 -5.29 8.61
CA LYS A 66 -3.14 -6.54 8.75
C LYS A 66 -1.73 -6.31 9.25
N LEU A 67 -1.07 -5.25 8.79
CA LEU A 67 0.39 -5.09 8.94
C LEU A 67 0.79 -4.05 9.97
N CYS A 68 -0.07 -3.07 10.25
CA CYS A 68 0.29 -1.94 11.09
C CYS A 68 -0.04 -2.20 12.57
N THR A 69 0.57 -1.43 13.47
CA THR A 69 0.17 -1.38 14.89
C THR A 69 -1.18 -0.69 15.03
N THR A 70 -1.78 -0.72 16.23
CA THR A 70 -3.06 -0.07 16.50
C THR A 70 -3.01 1.45 16.24
N ASP A 71 -1.96 2.11 16.71
CA ASP A 71 -1.80 3.57 16.57
C ASP A 71 -1.56 3.96 15.11
N GLU A 72 -0.65 3.24 14.44
CA GLU A 72 -0.41 3.36 13.00
C GLU A 72 -1.70 3.16 12.19
N THR A 73 -2.51 2.16 12.56
CA THR A 73 -3.79 1.87 11.91
C THR A 73 -4.77 3.02 12.05
N HIS A 74 -4.91 3.57 13.26
CA HIS A 74 -5.80 4.69 13.51
C HIS A 74 -5.43 5.90 12.65
N THR A 75 -4.16 6.31 12.68
CA THR A 75 -3.64 7.46 11.94
C THR A 75 -3.74 7.23 10.42
N ALA A 76 -3.36 6.05 9.92
CA ALA A 76 -3.42 5.75 8.49
C ALA A 76 -4.85 5.70 7.95
N LEU A 77 -5.81 5.11 8.69
CA LEU A 77 -7.21 5.10 8.28
C LEU A 77 -7.82 6.51 8.30
N ASN A 78 -7.46 7.34 9.28
CA ASN A 78 -7.89 8.74 9.32
C ASN A 78 -7.31 9.53 8.15
N TYR A 79 -6.04 9.33 7.81
CA TYR A 79 -5.43 9.93 6.61
C TYR A 79 -6.20 9.55 5.34
N LEU A 80 -6.56 8.27 5.17
CA LEU A 80 -7.27 7.80 3.98
C LEU A 80 -8.70 8.36 3.85
N LYS A 81 -9.33 8.85 4.93
CA LYS A 81 -10.67 9.48 4.86
C LYS A 81 -10.67 10.75 4.00
N LYS A 82 -9.54 11.45 3.90
CA LYS A 82 -9.37 12.65 3.07
C LYS A 82 -9.67 12.40 1.59
N PHE A 83 -9.53 11.15 1.14
CA PHE A 83 -9.72 10.75 -0.25
C PHE A 83 -11.12 10.21 -0.58
N SER A 84 -12.07 10.27 0.36
CA SER A 84 -13.38 9.64 0.18
C SER A 84 -14.13 10.20 -1.03
N SER A 85 -14.13 11.52 -1.23
CA SER A 85 -14.77 12.16 -2.39
C SER A 85 -14.15 11.70 -3.72
N SER A 86 -12.82 11.61 -3.81
CA SER A 86 -12.15 11.12 -5.03
C SER A 86 -12.44 9.63 -5.29
N VAL A 87 -12.53 8.82 -4.24
CA VAL A 87 -12.96 7.41 -4.34
C VAL A 87 -14.40 7.32 -4.85
N GLU A 88 -15.31 8.17 -4.36
CA GLU A 88 -16.69 8.22 -4.80
C GLU A 88 -16.83 8.64 -6.27
N MET A 89 -16.01 9.60 -6.73
CA MET A 89 -15.94 10.01 -8.14
C MET A 89 -15.53 8.83 -9.03
N VAL A 90 -14.46 8.11 -8.68
CA VAL A 90 -14.04 6.93 -9.45
C VAL A 90 -15.11 5.84 -9.44
N ASN A 91 -15.76 5.60 -8.29
CA ASN A 91 -16.86 4.65 -8.20
C ASN A 91 -18.06 5.06 -9.06
N ALA A 92 -18.38 6.35 -9.17
CA ALA A 92 -19.43 6.84 -10.04
C ALA A 92 -19.12 6.55 -11.52
N VAL A 93 -17.88 6.79 -11.96
CA VAL A 93 -17.41 6.43 -13.31
C VAL A 93 -17.59 4.93 -13.57
N VAL A 94 -17.14 4.08 -12.64
CA VAL A 94 -17.25 2.62 -12.77
C VAL A 94 -18.70 2.15 -12.83
N ARG A 95 -19.59 2.74 -12.00
CA ARG A 95 -21.03 2.42 -12.01
C ARG A 95 -21.70 2.81 -13.32
N ASN A 96 -21.26 3.88 -13.95
CA ASN A 96 -21.85 4.40 -15.18
C ASN A 96 -21.31 3.74 -16.47
N LEU A 97 -20.39 2.77 -16.36
CA LEU A 97 -19.93 2.01 -17.51
C LEU A 97 -21.07 1.22 -18.14
N THR A 98 -21.11 1.24 -19.47
CA THR A 98 -22.03 0.44 -20.27
C THR A 98 -21.70 -1.05 -20.17
N THR A 99 -22.65 -1.91 -20.53
CA THR A 99 -22.43 -3.37 -20.59
C THR A 99 -21.25 -3.73 -21.50
N LEU A 100 -21.12 -3.08 -22.66
CA LEU A 100 -20.04 -3.34 -23.61
C LEU A 100 -18.67 -2.98 -23.05
N GLU A 101 -18.56 -1.84 -22.36
CA GLU A 101 -17.32 -1.40 -21.71
C GLU A 101 -16.93 -2.36 -20.58
N ARG A 102 -17.89 -2.82 -19.77
CA ARG A 102 -17.65 -3.83 -18.73
C ARG A 102 -17.19 -5.15 -19.34
N SER A 103 -17.81 -5.60 -20.43
CA SER A 103 -17.37 -6.80 -21.16
C SER A 103 -15.94 -6.66 -21.69
N SER A 104 -15.59 -5.49 -22.23
CA SER A 104 -14.24 -5.20 -22.73
C SER A 104 -13.21 -5.22 -21.61
N LEU A 105 -13.52 -4.59 -20.47
CA LEU A 105 -12.68 -4.62 -19.27
C LEU A 105 -12.45 -6.05 -18.77
N ASN A 106 -13.49 -6.89 -18.74
CA ASN A 106 -13.35 -8.30 -18.34
C ASN A 106 -12.45 -9.09 -19.31
N ILE A 107 -12.52 -8.81 -20.61
CA ILE A 107 -11.64 -9.44 -21.60
C ILE A 107 -10.18 -9.01 -21.35
N TRP A 108 -9.93 -7.71 -21.19
CA TRP A 108 -8.58 -7.20 -20.94
C TRP A 108 -8.01 -7.72 -19.62
N ASP A 109 -8.84 -7.83 -18.57
CA ASP A 109 -8.45 -8.45 -17.31
C ASP A 109 -8.02 -9.91 -17.49
N ASN A 110 -8.83 -10.72 -18.18
CA ASN A 110 -8.53 -12.11 -18.46
C ASN A 110 -7.29 -12.32 -19.33
N LEU A 111 -7.01 -11.37 -20.24
CA LEU A 111 -5.81 -11.38 -21.09
C LEU A 111 -4.57 -10.78 -20.38
N GLY A 112 -4.73 -10.19 -19.19
CA GLY A 112 -3.66 -9.48 -18.50
C GLY A 112 -3.23 -8.17 -19.17
N ASP A 113 -4.08 -7.59 -20.03
CA ASP A 113 -3.80 -6.34 -20.76
C ASP A 113 -4.06 -5.10 -19.89
N SER A 114 -3.17 -4.92 -18.92
CA SER A 114 -3.20 -3.80 -17.98
C SER A 114 -2.98 -2.43 -18.63
N ASN A 115 -2.37 -2.37 -19.81
CA ASN A 115 -2.11 -1.12 -20.51
C ASN A 115 -3.39 -0.58 -21.16
N THR A 116 -4.14 -1.44 -21.84
CA THR A 116 -5.41 -1.06 -22.46
C THR A 116 -6.45 -0.69 -21.39
N GLU A 117 -6.52 -1.45 -20.31
CA GLU A 117 -7.39 -1.11 -19.17
C GLU A 117 -7.02 0.25 -18.55
N SER A 118 -5.73 0.51 -18.35
CA SER A 118 -5.26 1.81 -17.83
C SER A 118 -5.64 2.94 -18.77
N ALA A 119 -5.41 2.80 -20.07
CA ALA A 119 -5.77 3.81 -21.06
C ALA A 119 -7.28 4.08 -21.06
N PHE A 120 -8.11 3.04 -20.93
CA PHE A 120 -9.56 3.16 -20.83
C PHE A 120 -9.99 3.99 -19.62
N TYR A 121 -9.52 3.66 -18.41
CA TYR A 121 -9.90 4.41 -17.21
C TYR A 121 -9.41 5.85 -17.24
N LEU A 122 -8.17 6.08 -17.70
CA LEU A 122 -7.63 7.43 -17.85
C LEU A 122 -8.44 8.26 -18.85
N GLN A 123 -8.94 7.64 -19.92
CA GLN A 123 -9.84 8.30 -20.85
C GLN A 123 -11.18 8.64 -20.20
N LYS A 124 -11.76 7.71 -19.43
CA LYS A 124 -13.00 7.97 -18.68
C LYS A 124 -12.87 9.10 -17.66
N PHE A 125 -11.73 9.22 -17.01
CA PHE A 125 -11.51 10.32 -16.07
C PHE A 125 -11.37 11.68 -16.74
N LYS A 126 -10.93 11.74 -18.01
CA LYS A 126 -10.91 12.99 -18.79
C LYS A 126 -12.31 13.45 -19.22
N GLU A 127 -13.32 12.59 -19.13
CA GLU A 127 -14.72 12.95 -19.40
C GLU A 127 -15.40 13.60 -18.18
N LEU A 128 -14.75 13.63 -17.02
CA LEU A 128 -15.21 14.36 -15.83
C LEU A 128 -15.14 15.88 -16.06
N SER A 129 -15.82 16.65 -15.22
CA SER A 129 -15.61 18.11 -15.23
C SER A 129 -14.17 18.46 -14.87
N ASP A 130 -13.68 19.60 -15.35
CA ASP A 130 -12.30 20.05 -15.09
C ASP A 130 -11.97 20.09 -13.59
N GLU A 131 -12.92 20.53 -12.76
CA GLU A 131 -12.80 20.55 -11.30
C GLU A 131 -12.64 19.13 -10.72
N GLN A 132 -13.50 18.20 -11.13
CA GLN A 132 -13.47 16.81 -10.66
C GLN A 132 -12.18 16.10 -11.11
N TYR A 133 -11.78 16.31 -12.36
CA TYR A 133 -10.53 15.75 -12.88
C TYR A 133 -9.31 16.30 -12.13
N HIS A 134 -9.27 17.61 -11.85
CA HIS A 134 -8.20 18.22 -11.06
C HIS A 134 -8.17 17.69 -9.62
N MET A 135 -9.33 17.55 -8.98
CA MET A 135 -9.44 16.99 -7.63
C MET A 135 -8.91 15.54 -7.59
N LEU A 136 -9.35 14.69 -8.53
CA LEU A 136 -8.89 13.30 -8.62
C LEU A 136 -7.38 13.22 -8.84
N LYS A 137 -6.85 14.03 -9.76
CA LYS A 137 -5.41 14.07 -10.06
C LYS A 137 -4.58 14.49 -8.84
N THR A 138 -5.04 15.51 -8.11
CA THR A 138 -4.35 16.03 -6.92
C THR A 138 -4.38 15.00 -5.80
N ALA A 139 -5.55 14.41 -5.54
CA ALA A 139 -5.74 13.38 -4.53
C ALA A 139 -4.88 12.12 -4.80
N PHE A 140 -4.84 11.67 -6.06
CA PHE A 140 -3.98 10.56 -6.48
C PHE A 140 -2.50 10.89 -6.26
N ALA A 141 -2.05 12.08 -6.67
CA ALA A 141 -0.67 12.50 -6.52
C ALA A 141 -0.27 12.61 -5.04
N ASP A 142 -1.12 13.18 -4.19
CA ASP A 142 -0.89 13.27 -2.75
C ASP A 142 -0.75 11.89 -2.10
N LEU A 143 -1.73 11.01 -2.31
CA LEU A 143 -1.72 9.65 -1.76
C LEU A 143 -0.47 8.87 -2.20
N MET A 144 -0.15 8.89 -3.50
CA MET A 144 0.98 8.11 -4.02
C MET A 144 2.32 8.71 -3.61
N ASN A 145 2.45 10.04 -3.55
CA ASN A 145 3.68 10.68 -3.09
C ASN A 145 3.94 10.37 -1.60
N THR A 146 2.90 10.45 -0.77
CA THR A 146 3.00 10.10 0.65
C THR A 146 3.41 8.63 0.77
N PHE A 147 2.69 7.71 0.13
CA PHE A 147 3.00 6.29 0.15
C PHE A 147 4.42 5.94 -0.32
N MET A 148 4.90 6.57 -1.39
CA MET A 148 6.23 6.29 -1.94
C MET A 148 7.36 6.84 -1.07
N LYS A 149 7.15 7.97 -0.38
CA LYS A 149 8.13 8.61 0.50
C LYS A 149 8.21 7.96 1.88
N SER A 150 7.13 7.35 2.35
CA SER A 150 7.06 6.65 3.63
C SER A 150 8.07 5.52 3.74
N ASN A 151 8.70 5.38 4.90
CA ASN A 151 9.65 4.30 5.19
C ASN A 151 9.25 3.56 6.46
N THR A 152 9.57 2.27 6.52
CA THR A 152 9.36 1.51 7.75
C THR A 152 10.42 1.90 8.77
N LYS A 153 10.18 1.61 10.05
CA LYS A 153 11.17 1.84 11.12
C LYS A 153 12.51 1.23 10.74
N GLN A 154 13.60 1.91 11.11
CA GLN A 154 14.94 1.47 10.73
C GLN A 154 15.26 0.07 11.27
N SER A 155 14.82 -0.28 12.48
CA SER A 155 15.00 -1.60 13.09
C SER A 155 14.28 -2.70 12.30
N ILE A 156 13.04 -2.47 11.87
CA ILE A 156 12.32 -3.39 10.96
C ILE A 156 13.04 -3.52 9.62
N ALA A 157 13.46 -2.39 9.02
CA ALA A 157 14.16 -2.40 7.74
C ALA A 157 15.47 -3.19 7.81
N LYS A 158 16.26 -3.00 8.88
CA LYS A 158 17.49 -3.75 9.13
C LYS A 158 17.20 -5.24 9.23
N PHE A 159 16.23 -5.64 10.05
CA PHE A 159 15.83 -7.05 10.19
C PHE A 159 15.43 -7.68 8.86
N LEU A 160 14.60 -7.01 8.06
CA LEU A 160 14.17 -7.55 6.76
C LEU A 160 15.35 -7.80 5.80
N VAL A 161 16.43 -7.01 5.89
CA VAL A 161 17.63 -7.15 5.06
C VAL A 161 18.51 -8.30 5.53
N THR A 162 18.45 -8.71 6.81
CA THR A 162 19.22 -9.86 7.32
C THR A 162 18.58 -11.22 6.98
N LEU A 163 17.33 -11.22 6.51
CA LEU A 163 16.62 -12.42 6.06
C LEU A 163 17.17 -12.90 4.71
N LYS A 164 17.69 -14.13 4.70
CA LYS A 164 18.17 -14.81 3.50
C LYS A 164 16.99 -15.40 2.69
N PRO A 165 17.17 -15.65 1.38
CA PRO A 165 16.10 -16.19 0.55
C PRO A 165 15.52 -17.54 1.02
N ASP A 166 16.35 -18.42 1.57
CA ASP A 166 15.97 -19.71 2.16
C ASP A 166 15.14 -19.53 3.43
N GLU A 167 15.53 -18.59 4.30
CA GLU A 167 14.76 -18.24 5.50
C GLU A 167 13.40 -17.63 5.15
N ILE A 168 13.34 -16.72 4.15
CA ILE A 168 12.07 -16.17 3.65
C ILE A 168 11.18 -17.30 3.13
N SER A 169 11.75 -18.28 2.41
CA SER A 169 11.01 -19.45 1.92
C SER A 169 10.49 -20.32 3.06
N GLU A 170 11.29 -20.52 4.10
CA GLU A 170 10.89 -21.25 5.31
C GLU A 170 9.76 -20.55 6.05
N LEU A 171 9.87 -19.23 6.30
CA LEU A 171 8.84 -18.43 6.95
C LEU A 171 7.52 -18.49 6.18
N LYS A 172 7.57 -18.40 4.83
CA LYS A 172 6.38 -18.59 3.98
C LYS A 172 5.78 -19.99 4.11
N LYS A 173 6.60 -21.03 4.21
CA LYS A 173 6.14 -22.42 4.39
C LYS A 173 5.48 -22.61 5.76
N LEU A 174 6.06 -22.05 6.82
CA LEU A 174 5.51 -22.09 8.18
C LEU A 174 4.18 -21.35 8.25
N ALA A 175 4.07 -20.19 7.61
CA ALA A 175 2.83 -19.42 7.58
C ALA A 175 1.71 -20.18 6.86
N LYS A 176 2.01 -20.79 5.71
CA LYS A 176 1.07 -21.67 4.98
C LYS A 176 0.63 -22.89 5.80
N ALA A 177 1.48 -23.36 6.70
CA ALA A 177 1.19 -24.46 7.61
C ALA A 177 0.51 -24.01 8.91
N GLY A 178 0.20 -22.72 9.09
CA GLY A 178 -0.41 -22.17 10.30
C GLY A 178 0.51 -22.17 11.53
N LYS A 179 1.83 -22.31 11.35
CA LYS A 179 2.79 -22.47 12.46
C LYS A 179 3.35 -21.12 12.93
N MET A 180 2.48 -20.23 13.40
CA MET A 180 2.85 -18.85 13.74
C MET A 180 3.84 -18.77 14.92
N GLU A 181 3.69 -19.63 15.93
CA GLU A 181 4.63 -19.73 17.05
C GLU A 181 6.07 -20.01 16.57
N LYS A 182 6.23 -20.79 15.50
CA LYS A 182 7.56 -21.06 14.92
C LYS A 182 8.13 -19.86 14.18
N ILE A 183 7.28 -19.05 13.54
CA ILE A 183 7.71 -17.79 12.93
C ILE A 183 8.21 -16.83 14.00
N GLN A 184 7.47 -16.71 15.12
CA GLN A 184 7.89 -15.89 16.24
C GLN A 184 9.21 -16.37 16.84
N LEU A 185 9.38 -17.68 17.04
CA LEU A 185 10.61 -18.25 17.59
C LEU A 185 11.82 -17.96 16.69
N LEU A 186 11.73 -18.27 15.39
CA LEU A 186 12.81 -17.98 14.44
C LEU A 186 13.13 -16.49 14.35
N THR A 187 12.12 -15.64 14.46
CA THR A 187 12.32 -14.19 14.47
C THR A 187 13.07 -13.77 15.73
N LYS A 188 12.67 -14.26 16.91
CA LYS A 188 13.32 -13.95 18.19
C LYS A 188 14.77 -14.43 18.22
N GLU A 189 15.03 -15.68 17.83
CA GLU A 189 16.38 -16.25 17.74
C GLU A 189 17.30 -15.38 16.87
N LYS A 190 16.78 -14.89 15.73
CA LYS A 190 17.54 -14.01 14.82
C LYS A 190 17.82 -12.63 15.42
N LEU A 191 16.98 -12.17 16.33
CA LEU A 191 17.15 -10.87 16.98
C LEU A 191 18.04 -10.94 18.24
N GLU A 192 18.37 -12.14 18.77
CA GLU A 192 19.09 -12.28 20.05
C GLU A 192 20.37 -11.44 20.12
N ASP A 193 21.17 -11.45 19.05
CA ASP A 193 22.46 -10.76 18.97
C ASP A 193 22.37 -9.27 18.53
N GLU A 194 21.16 -8.74 18.29
CA GLU A 194 20.95 -7.37 17.83
C GLU A 194 20.76 -6.39 19.01
N ASP A 195 21.38 -5.21 18.95
CA ASP A 195 21.20 -4.15 19.95
C ASP A 195 19.87 -3.41 19.71
N LEU A 196 18.77 -4.00 20.23
CA LEU A 196 17.38 -3.54 20.06
C LEU A 196 16.67 -3.49 21.40
N THR A 197 15.77 -2.52 21.56
CA THR A 197 14.90 -2.46 22.75
C THR A 197 13.86 -3.59 22.74
N GLU A 198 13.27 -3.88 23.90
CA GLU A 198 12.19 -4.86 24.00
C GLU A 198 10.96 -4.47 23.15
N GLU A 199 10.66 -3.17 23.06
CA GLU A 199 9.59 -2.66 22.21
C GLU A 199 9.89 -2.92 20.72
N GLU A 200 11.13 -2.67 20.28
CA GLU A 200 11.54 -2.94 18.89
C GLU A 200 11.48 -4.43 18.56
N ARG A 201 11.97 -5.29 19.47
CA ARG A 201 11.93 -6.75 19.31
C ARG A 201 10.49 -7.26 19.20
N SER A 202 9.62 -6.76 20.07
CA SER A 202 8.19 -7.09 20.07
C SER A 202 7.53 -6.66 18.77
N GLU A 203 7.78 -5.43 18.31
CA GLU A 203 7.20 -4.91 17.07
C GLU A 203 7.71 -5.65 15.83
N ILE A 204 9.02 -5.96 15.74
CA ILE A 204 9.57 -6.75 14.63
C ILE A 204 8.94 -8.15 14.61
N THR A 205 8.76 -8.78 15.78
CA THR A 205 8.16 -10.11 15.89
C THR A 205 6.70 -10.09 15.41
N ASP A 206 5.89 -9.15 15.92
CA ASP A 206 4.49 -8.96 15.52
C ASP A 206 4.38 -8.66 14.02
N PHE A 207 5.20 -7.73 13.52
CA PHE A 207 5.20 -7.38 12.10
C PHE A 207 5.60 -8.57 11.23
N THR A 208 6.58 -9.39 11.63
CA THR A 208 7.03 -10.55 10.86
C THR A 208 5.93 -11.61 10.78
N GLU A 209 5.29 -11.93 11.90
CA GLU A 209 4.14 -12.83 11.92
C GLU A 209 3.01 -12.34 11.00
N LYS A 210 2.63 -11.06 11.14
CA LYS A 210 1.62 -10.42 10.29
C LYS A 210 2.00 -10.44 8.82
N LEU A 211 3.24 -10.12 8.51
CA LEU A 211 3.78 -10.06 7.15
C LEU A 211 3.65 -11.40 6.45
N PHE A 212 4.07 -12.49 7.11
CA PHE A 212 4.06 -13.83 6.51
C PHE A 212 2.69 -14.51 6.55
N SER A 213 1.79 -14.09 7.45
CA SER A 213 0.39 -14.53 7.48
C SER A 213 -0.50 -13.87 6.41
N VAL A 214 0.00 -12.86 5.68
CA VAL A 214 -0.72 -12.30 4.52
C VAL A 214 -0.80 -13.36 3.42
N ASN A 215 -1.97 -14.01 3.30
CA ASN A 215 -2.25 -14.91 2.18
C ASN A 215 -2.18 -14.16 0.84
N ASP A 216 -1.62 -14.83 -0.17
CA ASP A 216 -1.34 -14.40 -1.55
C ASP A 216 -2.60 -14.09 -2.42
N HIS A 217 -3.74 -13.74 -1.80
CA HIS A 217 -5.00 -13.48 -2.51
C HIS A 217 -5.11 -12.06 -3.06
#